data_AF-A0A497PMJ3-F1
#
_entry.id   AF-A0A497PMJ3-F1
#
_cell.length_a   1.000
_cell.length_b   1.000
_cell.length_c   1.000
_cell.angle_alpha   90.00
_cell.angle_beta   90.00
_cell.angle_gamma   90.00
#
_symmetry.space_group_name_H-M   'P 1'
#
loop_
_entity.id
_entity.type
_entity.pdbx_description
1 polymer ?
#
loop_
_entity_poly.entity_id
_entity_poly.type
_entity_poly.pdbx_seq_one_letter_code
_entity_poly.pdbx_strand_id
1 'polypeptide(L)'
;RPMTDEEREVIQKVVDTFYGYFVDDVAAGRKMDRAEVERIADGRVFTAEEALSLGLVDVVTSGPAAVYADIRKELGEQVDFVRRRRTDLLDMLLNLSSDRRPDAVRELLGLEGRPLFLYLWGR
;
A
#
# COMPACT_ATOMS: atom_id res chain seq x y z
N ARG A 1 22.40 -1.81 -25.05
CA ARG A 1 22.46 -3.17 -25.64
C ARG A 1 21.14 -3.86 -25.30
N PRO A 2 20.47 -4.56 -26.24
CA PRO A 2 19.30 -5.37 -25.92
C PRO A 2 19.69 -6.54 -25.02
N MET A 3 18.82 -6.89 -24.08
CA MET A 3 19.03 -7.98 -23.13
C MET A 3 19.09 -9.32 -23.87
N THR A 4 19.99 -10.22 -23.49
CA THR A 4 20.03 -11.58 -24.05
C THR A 4 18.97 -12.47 -23.42
N ASP A 5 18.67 -13.61 -24.03
CA ASP A 5 17.67 -14.55 -23.51
C ASP A 5 18.14 -15.19 -22.20
N GLU A 6 19.46 -15.43 -22.05
CA GLU A 6 20.04 -15.92 -20.80
C GLU A 6 19.95 -14.89 -19.67
N GLU A 7 20.21 -13.62 -19.97
CA GLU A 7 20.04 -12.53 -19.02
C GLU A 7 18.57 -12.39 -18.59
N ARG A 8 17.63 -12.58 -19.53
CA ARG A 8 16.19 -12.59 -19.25
C ARG A 8 15.81 -13.70 -18.29
N GLU A 9 16.29 -14.91 -18.53
CA GLU A 9 15.96 -16.08 -17.72
C GLU A 9 16.45 -15.91 -16.28
N VAL A 10 17.64 -15.35 -16.08
CA VAL A 10 18.18 -15.08 -14.75
C VAL A 10 17.30 -14.08 -14.00
N ILE A 11 16.92 -12.98 -14.64
CA ILE A 11 16.04 -11.97 -14.02
C ILE A 11 14.65 -12.56 -13.75
N GLN A 12 14.10 -13.34 -14.67
CA GLN A 12 12.80 -13.98 -14.50
C GLN A 12 12.78 -14.90 -13.27
N LYS A 13 13.82 -15.72 -13.07
CA LYS A 13 13.95 -16.57 -11.87
C LYS A 13 13.94 -15.77 -10.57
N VAL A 14 14.57 -14.60 -10.57
CA VAL A 14 14.56 -13.71 -9.40
C VAL A 14 13.15 -13.17 -9.14
N VAL A 15 12.45 -12.73 -10.19
CA VAL A 15 11.06 -12.26 -10.08
C VAL A 15 10.14 -13.38 -9.58
N ASP A 16 10.25 -14.58 -10.14
CA ASP A 16 9.44 -15.75 -9.77
C ASP A 16 9.68 -16.15 -8.31
N THR A 17 10.92 -16.01 -7.82
CA THR A 17 11.26 -16.27 -6.42
C THR A 17 10.55 -15.28 -5.48
N PHE A 18 10.61 -13.98 -5.77
CA PHE A 18 9.92 -12.97 -4.97
C PHE A 18 8.40 -13.09 -5.06
N TYR A 19 7.88 -13.47 -6.23
CA TYR A 19 6.46 -13.79 -6.41
C TYR A 19 6.04 -14.96 -5.50
N GLY A 20 6.83 -16.03 -5.47
CA GLY A 20 6.59 -17.17 -4.58
C GLY A 20 6.51 -16.76 -3.11
N TYR A 21 7.47 -15.96 -2.63
CA TYR A 21 7.44 -15.45 -1.25
C TYR A 21 6.20 -14.61 -0.97
N PHE A 22 5.80 -13.73 -1.89
CA PHE A 22 4.58 -12.93 -1.73
C PHE A 22 3.33 -13.81 -1.60
N VAL A 23 3.19 -14.82 -2.47
CA VAL A 23 2.05 -15.75 -2.45
C VAL A 23 2.03 -16.52 -1.12
N ASP A 24 3.18 -17.02 -0.67
CA ASP A 24 3.29 -17.81 0.56
C ASP A 24 2.96 -16.96 1.80
N ASP A 25 3.46 -15.72 1.86
CA ASP A 25 3.17 -14.79 2.96
C ASP A 25 1.68 -14.43 3.04
N VAL A 26 1.05 -14.17 1.89
CA VAL A 26 -0.40 -13.88 1.83
C VAL A 26 -1.22 -15.11 2.21
N ALA A 27 -0.87 -16.29 1.70
CA ALA A 27 -1.54 -17.55 2.04
C ALA A 27 -1.47 -17.82 3.56
N ALA A 28 -0.29 -17.67 4.16
CA ALA A 28 -0.09 -17.85 5.59
C ALA A 28 -0.84 -16.78 6.42
N GLY A 29 -0.73 -15.51 6.04
CA GLY A 29 -1.35 -14.40 6.76
C GLY A 29 -2.88 -14.43 6.73
N ARG A 30 -3.47 -14.83 5.59
CA ARG A 30 -4.93 -14.91 5.40
C ARG A 30 -5.50 -16.30 5.62
N LYS A 31 -4.66 -17.30 5.91
CA LYS A 31 -5.03 -18.71 6.05
C LYS A 31 -5.81 -19.22 4.82
N MET A 32 -5.37 -18.80 3.64
CA MET A 32 -5.97 -19.18 2.35
C MET A 32 -5.14 -20.28 1.69
N ASP A 33 -5.77 -21.03 0.79
CA ASP A 33 -5.04 -21.99 -0.01
C ASP A 33 -4.08 -21.27 -0.98
N ARG A 34 -2.86 -21.79 -1.11
CA ARG A 34 -1.84 -21.19 -1.97
C ARG A 34 -2.31 -21.07 -3.42
N ALA A 35 -3.02 -22.09 -3.94
CA ALA A 35 -3.55 -22.07 -5.31
C ALA A 35 -4.70 -21.07 -5.48
N GLU A 36 -5.42 -20.75 -4.40
CA GLU A 36 -6.39 -19.66 -4.42
C GLU A 36 -5.72 -18.30 -4.49
N VAL A 37 -4.65 -18.09 -3.73
CA VAL A 37 -3.84 -16.86 -3.79
C VAL A 37 -3.23 -16.68 -5.19
N GLU A 38 -2.68 -17.72 -5.79
CA GLU A 38 -2.10 -17.65 -7.14
C GLU A 38 -3.13 -17.25 -8.20
N ARG A 39 -4.40 -17.67 -8.06
CA ARG A 39 -5.49 -17.27 -8.99
C ARG A 39 -5.81 -15.78 -8.92
N ILE A 40 -5.62 -15.14 -7.77
CA ILE A 40 -5.94 -13.72 -7.57
C ILE A 40 -4.69 -12.81 -7.63
N ALA A 41 -3.49 -13.38 -7.51
CA ALA A 41 -2.20 -12.69 -7.58
C ALA A 41 -1.69 -12.56 -9.02
N ASP A 42 -2.48 -11.92 -9.89
CA ASP A 42 -2.16 -11.65 -11.31
C ASP A 42 -1.55 -10.25 -11.53
N GLY A 43 -1.40 -9.46 -10.46
CA GLY A 43 -0.87 -8.09 -10.50
C GLY A 43 -1.93 -7.00 -10.74
N ARG A 44 -3.21 -7.36 -10.84
CA ARG A 44 -4.30 -6.39 -10.95
C ARG A 44 -4.51 -5.63 -9.63
N VAL A 45 -5.10 -4.44 -9.75
CA VAL A 45 -5.52 -3.63 -8.60
C VAL A 45 -6.98 -3.96 -8.28
N PHE A 46 -7.28 -4.16 -7.00
CA PHE A 46 -8.63 -4.38 -6.50
C PHE A 46 -9.19 -3.13 -5.84
N THR A 47 -10.48 -2.89 -5.99
CA THR A 47 -11.23 -1.96 -5.14
C THR A 47 -11.34 -2.49 -3.71
N ALA A 48 -11.65 -1.62 -2.75
CA ALA A 48 -11.80 -2.02 -1.36
C ALA A 48 -12.89 -3.09 -1.15
N GLU A 49 -14.00 -3.01 -1.91
CA GLU A 49 -15.12 -3.95 -1.85
C GLU A 49 -14.74 -5.33 -2.42
N GLU A 50 -14.00 -5.35 -3.53
CA GLU A 50 -13.49 -6.60 -4.11
C GLU A 50 -12.47 -7.26 -3.19
N ALA A 51 -11.55 -6.48 -2.61
CA ALA A 51 -10.56 -7.01 -1.67
C ALA A 51 -11.22 -7.61 -0.43
N LEU A 52 -12.31 -7.00 0.06
CA LEU A 52 -13.08 -7.53 1.18
C LEU A 52 -13.77 -8.85 0.80
N SER A 53 -14.37 -8.89 -0.39
CA SER A 53 -15.06 -10.09 -0.91
C SER A 53 -14.11 -11.27 -1.13
N LEU A 54 -12.85 -10.99 -1.48
CA LEU A 54 -11.78 -11.97 -1.65
C LEU A 54 -11.04 -12.32 -0.35
N GLY A 55 -11.41 -11.73 0.78
CA GLY A 55 -10.74 -11.98 2.07
C GLY A 55 -9.33 -11.39 2.17
N LEU A 56 -8.95 -10.50 1.26
CA LEU A 56 -7.66 -9.82 1.25
C LEU A 56 -7.57 -8.72 2.32
N VAL A 57 -8.71 -8.17 2.74
CA VAL A 57 -8.85 -7.21 3.84
C VAL A 57 -9.98 -7.61 4.77
N ASP A 58 -9.88 -7.22 6.03
CA ASP A 58 -10.84 -7.62 7.07
C ASP A 58 -12.03 -6.64 7.15
N VAL A 59 -11.76 -5.35 7.01
CA VAL A 59 -12.76 -4.26 7.14
C VAL A 59 -12.43 -3.10 6.22
N VAL A 60 -13.46 -2.47 5.65
CA VAL A 60 -13.36 -1.22 4.89
C VAL A 60 -13.92 -0.08 5.74
N THR A 61 -13.12 0.97 5.97
CA THR A 61 -13.52 2.09 6.82
C THR A 61 -12.96 3.43 6.37
N SER A 62 -13.56 4.54 6.81
CA SER A 62 -13.32 5.89 6.32
C SER A 62 -12.11 6.59 6.97
N GLY A 63 -10.98 5.88 7.05
CA GLY A 63 -9.70 6.42 7.52
C GLY A 63 -9.29 6.01 8.95
N PRO A 64 -8.14 6.51 9.43
CA PRO A 64 -7.48 5.97 10.62
C PRO A 64 -8.29 6.08 11.91
N ALA A 65 -9.09 7.15 12.04
CA ALA A 65 -9.89 7.38 13.25
C ALA A 65 -10.94 6.27 13.47
N ALA A 66 -11.54 5.79 12.39
CA ALA A 66 -12.52 4.72 12.44
C ALA A 66 -11.85 3.37 12.74
N VAL A 67 -10.67 3.10 12.15
CA VAL A 67 -9.84 1.95 12.51
C VAL A 67 -9.54 1.92 14.02
N TYR A 68 -9.11 3.04 14.60
CA TYR A 68 -8.84 3.11 16.04
C TYR A 68 -10.08 2.93 16.91
N ALA A 69 -11.26 3.34 16.42
CA ALA A 69 -12.52 3.10 17.12
C ALA A 69 -12.87 1.61 17.13
N ASP A 70 -12.67 0.92 16.02
CA ASP A 70 -12.94 -0.51 15.91
C ASP A 70 -11.95 -1.33 16.75
N ILE A 71 -10.65 -1.02 16.69
CA ILE A 71 -9.63 -1.65 17.52
C ILE A 71 -9.92 -1.47 19.03
N ARG A 72 -10.37 -0.27 19.45
CA ARG A 72 -10.73 -0.02 20.86
C ARG A 72 -11.94 -0.84 21.32
N LYS A 73 -12.89 -1.12 20.43
CA LYS A 73 -14.03 -1.99 20.75
C LYS A 73 -13.60 -3.44 20.93
N GLU A 74 -12.64 -3.92 20.14
CA GLU A 74 -12.17 -5.31 20.20
C GLU A 74 -11.17 -5.58 21.34
N LEU A 75 -10.21 -4.67 21.57
CA LEU A 75 -9.12 -4.87 22.54
C LEU A 75 -9.35 -4.18 23.90
N GLY A 76 -10.41 -3.37 24.03
CA GLY A 76 -10.73 -2.60 25.23
C GLY A 76 -10.16 -1.17 25.24
N GLU A 77 -10.64 -0.34 26.16
CA GLU A 77 -10.39 1.11 26.15
C GLU A 77 -8.95 1.56 26.49
N GLN A 78 -8.06 0.64 26.87
CA GLN A 78 -6.69 0.96 27.29
C GLN A 78 -5.65 0.76 26.17
N VAL A 79 -5.94 1.25 24.96
CA VAL A 79 -4.99 1.21 23.84
C VAL A 79 -4.52 2.63 23.52
N ASP A 80 -3.25 2.91 23.87
CA ASP A 80 -2.58 4.15 23.49
C ASP A 80 -1.97 4.04 22.09
N PHE A 81 -2.57 4.75 21.13
CA PHE A 81 -2.04 4.83 19.77
C PHE A 81 -0.92 5.87 19.68
N VAL A 82 0.34 5.43 19.78
CA VAL A 82 1.50 6.30 19.61
C VAL A 82 1.88 6.38 18.13
N ARG A 83 1.49 7.48 17.46
CA ARG A 83 2.04 7.79 16.13
C ARG A 83 3.41 8.42 16.28
N ARG A 84 4.47 7.61 16.20
CA ARG A 84 5.84 8.13 16.21
C ARG A 84 6.12 8.85 14.88
N ARG A 85 5.93 10.17 14.85
CA ARG A 85 6.43 11.02 13.77
C ARG A 85 7.94 11.16 14.00
N ARG A 86 8.77 10.56 13.15
CA ARG A 86 10.19 10.94 13.08
C ARG A 86 10.22 12.32 12.42
N THR A 87 10.24 13.38 13.22
CA THR A 87 10.70 14.68 12.73
C THR A 87 12.22 14.60 12.73
N ASP A 88 12.79 14.37 11.56
CA ASP A 88 14.24 14.48 11.39
C ASP A 88 14.63 15.96 11.35
N LEU A 89 15.91 16.27 11.63
CA LEU A 89 16.42 17.65 11.70
C LEU A 89 16.14 18.47 10.43
N LEU A 90 15.98 17.79 9.29
CA LEU A 90 15.56 18.37 8.02
C LEU A 90 14.14 18.95 8.04
N ASP A 91 13.18 18.31 8.73
CA ASP A 91 11.82 18.85 8.86
C ASP A 91 11.81 20.16 9.66
N MET A 92 12.72 20.28 10.63
CA MET A 92 12.87 21.49 11.44
C MET A 92 13.52 22.64 10.64
N LEU A 93 14.48 22.32 9.77
CA LEU A 93 15.12 23.26 8.86
C LEU A 93 14.15 23.73 7.76
N LEU A 94 13.40 22.82 7.15
CA LEU A 94 12.49 23.09 6.05
C LEU A 94 11.25 23.91 6.47
N ASN A 95 10.83 23.79 7.74
CA ASN A 95 9.71 24.55 8.29
C ASN A 95 10.06 26.02 8.61
N LEU A 96 11.35 26.38 8.66
CA LEU A 96 11.83 27.76 8.81
C LEU A 96 11.87 28.54 7.49
N SER A 97 11.93 27.84 6.36
CA SER A 97 11.86 28.40 5.00
C SER A 97 10.44 28.31 4.46
N SER A 98 9.54 29.11 5.02
CA SER A 98 8.11 29.13 4.70
C SER A 98 7.80 29.68 3.31
N ASP A 99 8.05 28.90 2.25
CA ASP A 99 7.53 29.21 0.91
C ASP A 99 6.47 28.15 0.52
N ARG A 100 5.21 28.45 0.84
CA ARG A 100 4.04 27.60 0.55
C ARG A 100 3.75 27.63 -0.95
N ARG A 101 4.41 26.76 -1.71
CA ARG A 101 4.04 26.49 -3.11
C ARG A 101 2.94 25.43 -3.16
N PRO A 102 1.82 25.66 -3.86
CA PRO A 102 0.69 24.72 -3.93
C PRO A 102 1.05 23.39 -4.60
N ASP A 103 2.08 23.36 -5.45
CA ASP A 103 2.52 22.15 -6.16
C ASP A 103 3.35 21.19 -5.30
N ALA A 104 3.94 21.69 -4.20
CA ALA A 104 4.76 20.89 -3.29
C ALA A 104 3.96 19.75 -2.65
N VAL A 105 2.64 19.91 -2.47
CA VAL A 105 1.77 18.86 -1.91
C VAL A 105 1.61 17.69 -2.91
N ARG A 106 1.57 17.97 -4.22
CA ARG A 106 1.46 16.94 -5.26
C ARG A 106 2.78 16.17 -5.45
N GLU A 107 3.89 16.91 -5.41
CA GLU A 107 5.24 16.37 -5.49
C GLU A 107 5.58 15.51 -4.25
N LEU A 108 5.24 16.00 -3.05
CA LEU A 108 5.44 15.28 -1.78
C LEU A 108 4.60 14.01 -1.65
N LEU A 109 3.39 13.99 -2.24
CA LEU A 109 2.53 12.81 -2.29
C LEU A 109 2.91 11.82 -3.40
N GLY A 110 3.96 12.10 -4.19
CA GLY A 110 4.43 11.23 -5.27
C GLY A 110 3.37 10.97 -6.34
N LEU A 111 2.47 11.94 -6.57
CA LEU A 111 1.34 11.82 -7.49
C LEU A 111 1.70 12.14 -8.95
N GLU A 112 2.97 12.40 -9.25
CA GLU A 112 3.42 12.53 -10.62
C GLU A 112 3.40 11.17 -11.32
N GLY A 113 2.58 11.07 -12.37
CA GLY A 113 2.57 9.92 -13.29
C GLY A 113 1.85 8.66 -12.83
N ARG A 114 1.20 8.67 -11.66
CA ARG A 114 0.43 7.49 -11.18
C ARG A 114 -1.06 7.69 -11.44
N PRO A 115 -1.73 6.83 -12.23
CA PRO A 115 -3.16 6.94 -12.46
C PRO A 115 -3.89 6.70 -11.13
N LEU A 116 -4.70 7.67 -10.72
CA LEU A 116 -5.56 7.60 -9.55
C LEU A 116 -7.02 7.76 -9.98
N PHE A 117 -7.91 7.13 -9.23
CA PHE A 117 -9.35 7.40 -9.33
C PHE A 117 -9.63 8.80 -8.80
N LEU A 118 -9.74 9.77 -9.73
CA LEU A 118 -10.04 11.15 -9.41
C LEU A 118 -11.48 11.45 -9.79
N TYR A 119 -12.23 12.03 -8.86
CA TYR A 119 -13.55 12.59 -9.16
C TYR A 119 -13.38 13.95 -9.81
N LEU A 120 -13.11 13.94 -11.12
CA LEU A 120 -12.96 15.16 -11.92
C LEU A 120 -14.31 15.50 -12.54
N TRP A 121 -14.87 16.64 -12.13
CA TRP A 121 -16.03 17.22 -12.79
C TRP A 121 -15.58 17.86 -14.12
N GLY A 122 -16.00 17.29 -15.25
CA GLY A 122 -15.76 17.86 -16.57
C GLY A 122 -16.72 19.01 -16.90
N ARG A 123 -16.18 20.09 -17.47
CA ARG A 123 -16.89 20.89 -18.46
C ARG A 123 -16.46 20.42 -19.84
#